data_AF-A0A2G1DEK8-F1
#
_entry.id   AF-A0A2G1DEK8-F1
#
_cell.length_a   1.000
_cell.length_b   1.000
_cell.length_c   1.000
_cell.angle_alpha   90.00
_cell.angle_beta   90.00
_cell.angle_gamma   90.00
#
_symmetry.space_group_name_H-M   'P 1'
#
loop_
_entity.id
_entity.type
_entity.pdbx_description
1 polymer ?
#
loop_
_entity_poly.entity_id
_entity_poly.type
_entity_poly.pdbx_seq_one_letter_code
_entity_poly.pdbx_strand_id
1 'polypeptide(L)'
;MNIEKIYEEIKKFSKQRDWDKHHNPKNLAMALSVETAELVEIFQWLDFNASKNLAGDKKIHLKEEIADVAIYLIRICMAYDIDLEEAIFEKMIKNEKKYPLFDKDGNKIDYSKK
;
A
#
# COMPACT_ATOMS: atom_id res chain seq x y z
N MET A 1 -1.72 -2.79 12.78
CA MET A 1 -2.91 -2.41 12.00
C MET A 1 -3.82 -3.63 12.00
N ASN A 2 -5.14 -3.47 12.15
CA ASN A 2 -6.04 -4.62 12.08
C ASN A 2 -6.53 -4.76 10.62
N ILE A 3 -5.77 -5.52 9.81
CA ILE A 3 -6.07 -5.72 8.39
C ILE A 3 -7.40 -6.46 8.22
N GLU A 4 -7.70 -7.45 9.07
CA GLU A 4 -8.96 -8.18 9.05
C GLU A 4 -10.17 -7.25 9.19
N LYS A 5 -10.12 -6.29 10.13
CA LYS A 5 -11.18 -5.31 10.31
C LYS A 5 -11.37 -4.43 9.07
N ILE A 6 -10.29 -4.03 8.41
CA ILE A 6 -10.34 -3.22 7.18
C ILE A 6 -10.93 -4.07 6.04
N TYR A 7 -10.49 -5.31 5.92
CA TYR A 7 -10.98 -6.28 4.94
C TYR A 7 -12.50 -6.46 5.04
N GLU A 8 -13.01 -6.68 6.25
CA GLU A 8 -14.44 -6.87 6.49
C GLU A 8 -15.26 -5.61 6.20
N GLU A 9 -14.75 -4.41 6.51
CA GLU A 9 -15.45 -3.17 6.19
C GLU A 9 -15.52 -2.93 4.67
N ILE A 10 -14.41 -3.16 3.94
CA ILE A 10 -14.37 -3.07 2.48
C ILE A 10 -15.34 -4.08 1.85
N LYS A 11 -15.31 -5.33 2.30
CA LYS A 11 -16.19 -6.40 1.83
C LYS A 11 -17.66 -6.04 2.03
N LYS A 12 -18.01 -5.56 3.23
CA LYS A 12 -19.36 -5.11 3.57
C LYS A 12 -19.79 -3.95 2.68
N PHE A 13 -18.93 -2.95 2.49
CA PHE A 13 -19.21 -1.80 1.63
C PHE A 13 -19.50 -2.20 0.17
N SER A 14 -18.67 -3.11 -0.38
CA SER A 14 -18.81 -3.61 -1.76
C SER A 14 -20.10 -4.40 -1.94
N LYS A 15 -20.39 -5.32 -1.02
CA LYS A 15 -21.59 -6.17 -1.04
C LYS A 15 -22.87 -5.35 -0.96
N GLN A 16 -22.90 -4.31 -0.13
CA GLN A 16 -24.08 -3.43 0.02
C GLN A 16 -24.43 -2.68 -1.27
N ARG A 17 -23.49 -2.54 -2.20
CA ARG A 17 -23.65 -1.77 -3.45
C ARG A 17 -23.68 -2.66 -4.69
N ASP A 18 -23.63 -3.98 -4.53
CA ASP A 18 -23.54 -4.93 -5.64
C ASP A 18 -22.37 -4.60 -6.60
N TRP A 19 -21.25 -4.16 -6.02
CA TRP A 19 -20.09 -3.73 -6.81
C TRP A 19 -19.19 -4.89 -7.24
N ASP A 20 -19.31 -6.06 -6.60
CA ASP A 20 -18.49 -7.24 -6.89
C ASP A 20 -18.55 -7.66 -8.37
N LYS A 21 -19.66 -7.38 -9.08
CA LYS A 21 -19.80 -7.62 -10.53
C LYS A 21 -18.83 -6.81 -11.40
N HIS A 22 -18.33 -5.67 -10.92
CA HIS A 22 -17.39 -4.80 -11.62
C HIS A 22 -15.95 -5.03 -11.18
N HIS A 23 -15.73 -5.84 -10.13
CA HIS A 23 -14.47 -6.01 -9.43
C HIS A 23 -13.67 -7.21 -9.96
N ASN A 24 -13.61 -7.36 -11.28
CA ASN A 24 -12.67 -8.32 -11.86
C ASN A 24 -11.22 -7.83 -11.66
N PRO A 25 -10.23 -8.73 -11.56
CA PRO A 25 -8.85 -8.37 -11.27
C PRO A 25 -8.22 -7.33 -12.20
N LYS A 26 -8.59 -7.33 -13.50
CA LYS A 26 -8.10 -6.34 -14.46
C LYS A 26 -8.59 -4.94 -14.09
N ASN A 27 -9.88 -4.80 -13.79
CA ASN A 27 -10.46 -3.52 -13.39
C ASN A 27 -9.85 -3.02 -12.08
N LEU A 28 -9.63 -3.92 -11.11
CA LEU A 28 -8.99 -3.58 -9.85
C LEU A 28 -7.56 -3.06 -10.05
N ALA A 29 -6.77 -3.72 -10.89
CA ALA A 29 -5.40 -3.30 -11.21
C ALA A 29 -5.38 -1.95 -11.95
N MET A 30 -6.33 -1.73 -12.85
CA MET A 30 -6.48 -0.44 -13.54
C MET A 30 -6.85 0.68 -12.55
N ALA A 31 -7.81 0.45 -11.65
CA ALA A 31 -8.20 1.44 -10.65
C ALA A 31 -7.04 1.75 -9.68
N LEU A 32 -6.32 0.73 -9.18
CA LEU A 32 -5.11 0.94 -8.38
C LEU A 32 -4.09 1.84 -9.09
N SER A 33 -3.91 1.67 -10.41
CA SER A 33 -3.00 2.51 -11.19
C SER A 33 -3.47 3.97 -11.26
N VAL A 34 -4.78 4.21 -11.27
CA VAL A 34 -5.35 5.57 -11.26
C VAL A 34 -5.10 6.22 -9.91
N GLU A 35 -5.45 5.56 -8.80
CA GLU A 35 -5.23 6.13 -7.45
C GLU A 35 -3.73 6.37 -7.17
N THR A 36 -2.86 5.51 -7.71
CA THR A 36 -1.41 5.73 -7.63
C THR A 36 -0.98 6.98 -8.40
N ALA A 37 -1.63 7.28 -9.53
CA ALA A 37 -1.35 8.49 -10.30
C ALA A 37 -1.87 9.75 -9.59
N GLU A 38 -3.03 9.69 -8.94
CA GLU A 38 -3.57 10.77 -8.11
C GLU A 38 -2.63 11.06 -6.91
N LEU A 39 -2.14 10.01 -6.25
CA LEU A 39 -1.10 10.14 -5.22
C LEU A 39 0.16 10.83 -5.75
N VAL A 40 0.60 10.51 -6.96
CA VAL A 40 1.77 11.13 -7.60
C VAL A 40 1.50 12.61 -7.93
N GLU A 41 0.29 12.94 -8.37
CA GLU A 41 -0.12 14.29 -8.75
C GLU A 41 0.12 15.31 -7.63
N ILE A 42 -0.11 14.92 -6.38
CA ILE A 42 0.11 15.75 -5.18
C ILE A 42 1.53 16.31 -5.14
N PHE A 43 2.51 15.53 -5.60
CA PHE A 43 3.93 15.84 -5.50
C PHE A 43 4.54 16.38 -6.81
N GLN A 44 3.85 16.26 -7.94
CA GLN A 44 4.45 16.40 -9.29
C GLN A 44 5.17 17.74 -9.51
N TRP A 45 4.73 18.83 -8.87
CA TRP A 45 5.29 20.18 -9.01
C TRP A 45 6.01 20.68 -7.75
N LEU A 46 6.22 19.81 -6.76
CA LEU A 46 6.86 20.20 -5.51
C LEU A 46 8.37 20.04 -5.59
N ASP A 47 9.09 21.01 -5.03
CA ASP A 47 10.51 20.82 -4.73
C ASP A 47 10.71 19.88 -3.52
N PHE A 48 11.97 19.56 -3.23
CA PHE A 48 12.34 18.65 -2.15
C PHE A 48 11.90 19.12 -0.75
N ASN A 49 11.91 20.43 -0.48
CA ASN A 49 11.53 20.95 0.84
C ASN A 49 10.01 20.99 0.97
N ALA A 50 9.29 21.39 -0.08
CA ALA A 50 7.84 21.42 -0.10
C ALA A 50 7.23 20.01 -0.03
N SER A 51 7.81 19.02 -0.72
CA SER A 51 7.33 17.63 -0.69
C SER A 51 7.42 16.98 0.70
N LYS A 52 8.35 17.44 1.56
CA LYS A 52 8.48 16.97 2.95
C LYS A 52 7.51 17.65 3.93
N ASN A 53 6.97 18.81 3.57
CA ASN A 53 6.26 19.69 4.51
C ASN A 53 4.84 20.02 4.02
N LEU A 54 4.11 18.99 3.55
CA LEU A 54 2.70 19.14 3.17
C LEU A 54 1.83 19.55 4.36
N ALA A 55 0.93 20.50 4.13
CA ALA A 55 0.00 21.03 5.11
C ALA A 55 -1.35 21.37 4.48
N GLY A 56 -2.36 21.62 5.33
CA GLY A 56 -3.72 21.96 4.90
C GLY A 56 -4.31 20.91 3.97
N ASP A 57 -4.99 21.38 2.92
CA ASP A 57 -5.73 20.55 1.97
C ASP A 57 -4.84 19.50 1.30
N LYS A 58 -3.58 19.81 0.98
CA LYS A 58 -2.67 18.83 0.36
C LYS A 58 -2.38 17.63 1.28
N LYS A 59 -2.32 17.84 2.60
CA LYS A 59 -2.11 16.74 3.56
C LYS A 59 -3.37 15.90 3.74
N ILE A 60 -4.54 16.52 3.63
CA ILE A 60 -5.83 15.82 3.65
C ILE A 60 -5.95 14.95 2.40
N HIS A 61 -5.73 15.54 1.23
CA HIS A 61 -5.76 14.83 -0.05
C HIS A 61 -4.74 13.68 -0.09
N LEU A 62 -3.50 13.89 0.40
CA LEU A 62 -2.52 12.81 0.56
C LEU A 62 -3.05 11.62 1.38
N LYS A 63 -3.80 11.91 2.46
CA LYS A 63 -4.37 10.85 3.29
C LYS A 63 -5.46 10.08 2.55
N GLU A 64 -6.26 10.76 1.73
CA GLU A 64 -7.31 10.16 0.90
C GLU A 64 -6.67 9.25 -0.16
N GLU A 65 -5.70 9.75 -0.93
CA GLU A 65 -5.05 8.95 -1.99
C GLU A 65 -4.28 7.75 -1.45
N ILE A 66 -3.64 7.87 -0.26
CA ILE A 66 -3.03 6.72 0.41
C ILE A 66 -4.08 5.68 0.77
N ALA A 67 -5.25 6.11 1.23
CA ALA A 67 -6.34 5.21 1.58
C ALA A 67 -6.90 4.51 0.34
N ASP A 68 -7.09 5.23 -0.76
CA ASP A 68 -7.61 4.66 -2.00
C ASP A 68 -6.64 3.64 -2.62
N VAL A 69 -5.34 3.95 -2.68
CA VAL A 69 -4.30 2.99 -3.06
C VAL A 69 -4.37 1.73 -2.19
N ALA A 70 -4.49 1.88 -0.86
CA ALA A 70 -4.57 0.75 0.06
C ALA A 70 -5.85 -0.07 -0.15
N ILE A 71 -7.00 0.57 -0.36
CA ILE A 71 -8.29 -0.09 -0.59
C ILE A 71 -8.21 -0.95 -1.85
N TYR A 72 -7.72 -0.42 -2.98
CA TYR A 72 -7.64 -1.21 -4.21
C TYR A 72 -6.59 -2.31 -4.13
N LEU A 73 -5.46 -2.08 -3.46
CA LEU A 73 -4.48 -3.14 -3.22
C LEU A 73 -5.09 -4.28 -2.41
N ILE A 74 -5.77 -3.97 -1.29
CA ILE A 74 -6.46 -4.99 -0.48
C ILE A 74 -7.49 -5.72 -1.34
N ARG A 75 -8.27 -5.03 -2.16
CA ARG A 75 -9.29 -5.65 -3.02
C ARG A 75 -8.70 -6.58 -4.07
N ILE A 76 -7.52 -6.29 -4.61
CA ILE A 76 -6.78 -7.23 -5.46
C ILE A 76 -6.40 -8.48 -4.66
N CYS A 77 -5.90 -8.30 -3.43
CA CYS A 77 -5.61 -9.42 -2.53
C CYS A 77 -6.87 -10.28 -2.27
N MET A 78 -8.04 -9.68 -2.03
CA MET A 78 -9.31 -10.40 -1.88
C MET A 78 -9.63 -11.26 -3.10
N ALA A 79 -9.42 -10.73 -4.31
CA ALA A 79 -9.78 -11.40 -5.55
C ALA A 79 -8.90 -12.61 -5.88
N TYR A 80 -7.71 -12.70 -5.26
CA TYR A 80 -6.73 -13.77 -5.47
C TYR A 80 -6.43 -14.60 -4.23
N ASP A 81 -7.16 -14.38 -3.13
CA ASP A 81 -6.94 -15.06 -1.85
C ASP A 81 -5.50 -14.89 -1.34
N ILE A 82 -4.98 -13.66 -1.42
CA ILE A 82 -3.63 -13.31 -0.97
C ILE A 82 -3.72 -12.72 0.44
N ASP A 83 -3.02 -13.33 1.39
CA ASP A 83 -2.73 -12.71 2.68
C ASP A 83 -1.68 -11.60 2.49
N LEU A 84 -2.13 -10.34 2.59
CA LEU A 84 -1.27 -9.18 2.40
C LEU A 84 -0.19 -9.07 3.49
N GLU A 85 -0.51 -9.44 4.73
CA GLU A 85 0.42 -9.36 5.85
C GLU A 85 1.56 -10.38 5.66
N GLU A 86 1.20 -11.63 5.37
CA GLU A 86 2.16 -12.68 5.03
C GLU A 86 3.03 -12.28 3.83
N ALA A 87 2.41 -11.80 2.74
CA ALA A 87 3.13 -11.40 1.53
C ALA A 87 4.14 -10.27 1.79
N ILE A 88 3.79 -9.31 2.66
CA ILE A 88 4.72 -8.24 3.08
C ILE A 88 5.89 -8.83 3.87
N PHE A 89 5.65 -9.69 4.86
CA PHE A 89 6.71 -10.27 5.67
C PHE A 89 7.67 -11.13 4.84
N GLU A 90 7.14 -11.97 3.95
CA GLU A 90 7.98 -12.72 3.02
C GLU A 90 8.84 -11.82 2.14
N LYS A 91 8.26 -10.71 1.65
CA LYS A 91 8.98 -9.76 0.82
C LYS A 91 10.08 -9.06 1.60
N MET A 92 9.83 -8.73 2.87
CA MET A 92 10.83 -8.12 3.76
C MET A 92 12.03 -9.05 3.99
N ILE A 93 11.79 -10.34 4.25
CA ILE A 93 12.85 -11.36 4.36
C ILE A 93 13.68 -11.44 3.07
N LYS A 94 13.03 -11.39 1.90
CA LYS A 94 13.71 -11.37 0.59
C LYS A 94 14.53 -10.08 0.41
N ASN A 95 14.02 -8.93 0.85
CA ASN A 95 14.71 -7.65 0.75
C ASN A 95 15.94 -7.58 1.68
N GLU A 96 15.88 -8.12 2.88
CA GLU A 96 17.03 -8.20 3.80
C GLU A 96 18.19 -9.00 3.21
N LYS A 97 17.87 -10.10 2.50
CA LYS A 97 18.88 -10.89 1.79
C LYS A 97 19.48 -10.12 0.60
N LYS A 98 18.66 -9.32 -0.09
CA LYS A 98 19.09 -8.52 -1.25
C LYS A 98 19.91 -7.29 -0.85
N TYR A 99 19.57 -6.68 0.28
CA TYR A 99 20.20 -5.46 0.81
C TYR A 99 20.67 -5.69 2.26
N PRO A 100 21.76 -6.46 2.45
CA PRO A 100 22.26 -6.78 3.77
C PRO A 100 22.76 -5.53 4.50
N LEU A 101 22.52 -5.48 5.80
CA LEU A 101 23.11 -4.49 6.68
C LEU A 101 24.47 -4.99 7.17
N PHE A 102 25.40 -4.06 7.29
CA PHE A 102 26.72 -4.32 7.83
C PHE A 102 26.98 -3.38 9.00
N ASP A 103 27.64 -3.90 10.04
CA ASP A 103 28.16 -3.05 11.10
C ASP A 103 29.38 -2.26 10.62
N LYS A 104 29.90 -1.39 11.49
CA LYS A 104 31.11 -0.58 11.26
C LYS A 104 32.36 -1.41 10.96
N ASP A 105 32.34 -2.68 11.35
CA ASP A 105 33.45 -3.63 11.22
C ASP A 105 33.26 -4.53 9.98
N GLY A 106 32.21 -4.32 9.19
CA GLY A 106 31.91 -5.05 7.96
C GLY A 106 31.19 -6.39 8.18
N ASN A 107 30.75 -6.70 9.39
CA ASN A 107 30.01 -7.93 9.68
C ASN A 107 28.54 -7.75 9.32
N LYS A 108 27.96 -8.78 8.69
CA LYS A 108 26.55 -8.78 8.34
C LYS A 108 25.67 -8.83 9.60
N ILE A 109 24.70 -7.92 9.67
CA ILE A 109 23.67 -7.89 10.72
C ILE A 109 22.42 -8.58 10.17
N ASP A 110 22.01 -9.70 10.79
CA ASP A 110 20.75 -10.37 10.46
C ASP A 110 19.59 -9.77 11.27
N TYR A 111 18.55 -9.31 10.58
CA TYR A 111 17.38 -8.65 11.18
C TYR A 111 16.42 -9.63 11.88
N SER A 112 16.43 -10.90 11.49
CA SER A 112 15.49 -11.95 11.92
C SER A 112 15.65 -12.45 13.37
N LYS A 113 16.35 -11.71 14.24
CA LYS A 113 16.61 -12.06 15.65
C LYS A 113 16.30 -10.92 16.63
N LYS A 114 15.27 -10.12 16.36
CA LYS A 114 14.68 -9.22 17.35
C LYS A 114 13.21 -9.54 17.57
#